data_AF-A0A9E1R1I6-F1
#
_entry.id   AF-A0A9E1R1I6-F1
#
_cell.length_a   1.000
_cell.length_b   1.000
_cell.length_c   1.000
_cell.angle_alpha   90.00
_cell.angle_beta   90.00
_cell.angle_gamma   90.00
#
_symmetry.space_group_name_H-M   'P 1'
#
loop_
_entity.id
_entity.type
_entity.pdbx_description
1 polymer ?
#
loop_
_entity_poly.entity_id
_entity_poly.type
_entity_poly.pdbx_seq_one_letter_code
_entity_poly.pdbx_strand_id
1 'polypeptide(L)' 'MRLIVDSGSTKTDWIAIDDNGSILFETFTLGLNPQVLTEYIIE' A
#
# COMPACT_ATOMS: atom_id res chain seq x y z
N MET A 1 -1.61 1.92 -16.27
CA MET A 1 -1.26 2.33 -14.89
C MET A 1 -0.94 1.08 -14.07
N ARG A 2 0.10 1.13 -13.23
CA ARG A 2 0.48 0.07 -12.28
C ARG A 2 0.57 0.66 -10.87
N LEU A 3 0.24 -0.15 -9.87
CA LEU A 3 0.40 0.20 -8.46
C LEU A 3 1.41 -0.77 -7.85
N ILE A 4 2.51 -0.23 -7.32
CA ILE A 4 3.50 -1.00 -6.57
C ILE A 4 3.21 -0.83 -5.10
N VAL A 5 3.14 -1.94 -4.39
CA VAL A 5 2.83 -1.98 -2.96
C VAL A 5 3.92 -2.77 -2.27
N ASP A 6 4.59 -2.14 -1.31
CA ASP A 6 5.51 -2.79 -0.39
C ASP A 6 4.92 -2.72 1.02
N SER A 7 4.51 -3.87 1.56
CA SER A 7 3.74 -3.94 2.81
C SER A 7 4.44 -4.79 3.86
N GLY A 8 4.62 -4.20 5.05
CA GLY A 8 5.02 -4.90 6.27
C GLY A 8 3.91 -4.88 7.33
N SER A 9 4.24 -5.31 8.56
CA SER A 9 3.28 -5.34 9.68
C SER A 9 2.90 -3.96 10.22
N THR A 10 3.77 -2.96 10.09
CA THR A 10 3.57 -1.63 10.68
C THR A 10 3.26 -0.56 9.65
N LYS A 11 3.76 -0.70 8.43
CA LYS A 11 3.65 0.30 7.37
C LYS A 11 3.50 -0.37 6.01
N THR A 12 2.77 0.30 5.12
CA THR A 12 2.68 -0.04 3.71
C THR A 12 2.95 1.19 2.87
N ASP A 13 3.89 1.04 1.93
CA ASP A 13 4.26 2.07 0.96
C ASP A 13 3.57 1.80 -0.39
N TRP A 14 3.02 2.85 -0.99
CA TRP A 14 2.27 2.79 -2.23
C TRP A 14 2.89 3.73 -3.26
N ILE A 15 3.12 3.22 -4.46
CA ILE A 15 3.60 4.01 -5.60
C ILE A 15 2.71 3.73 -6.80
N ALA A 16 2.02 4.75 -7.30
CA ALA A 16 1.30 4.65 -8.56
C ALA A 16 2.16 5.15 -9.72
N ILE A 17 2.16 4.38 -10.81
CA ILE A 17 2.98 4.64 -11.98
C ILE A 17 2.10 4.59 -13.23
N ASP A 18 2.31 5.52 -14.15
CA ASP A 18 1.65 5.49 -15.46
C ASP A 18 2.26 4.41 -16.39
N ASP A 19 1.72 4.29 -17.59
CA ASP A 19 2.20 3.30 -18.56
C ASP A 19 3.56 3.63 -19.18
N ASN A 20 4.03 4.87 -19.03
CA ASN A 20 5.34 5.34 -19.46
C ASN A 20 6.41 5.17 -18.37
N GLY A 21 6.05 4.70 -17.18
CA GLY A 21 6.96 4.57 -16.04
C GLY A 21 7.08 5.84 -15.18
N SER A 22 6.26 6.86 -15.40
CA SER A 22 6.26 8.08 -14.59
C SER A 22 5.48 7.88 -13.29
N ILE A 23 6.05 8.34 -12.17
CA ILE A 23 5.40 8.30 -10.86
C ILE A 23 4.27 9.33 -10.82
N LEU A 24 3.07 8.87 -10.50
CA LEU A 24 1.87 9.69 -10.36
C LEU A 24 1.68 10.16 -8.91
N PHE A 25 1.90 9.27 -7.95
CA PHE A 25 1.91 9.62 -6.53
C PHE A 25 2.67 8.58 -5.69
N GLU A 26 3.05 9.01 -4.50
CA GLU A 26 3.56 8.17 -3.42
C GLU A 26 2.79 8.50 -2.14
N THR A 27 2.39 7.47 -1.40
CA THR A 27 1.76 7.63 -0.09
C THR A 27 2.04 6.42 0.79
N PHE A 28 1.72 6.52 2.08
CA PHE A 28 1.82 5.40 3.00
C PHE A 28 0.53 5.22 3.80
N THR A 29 0.31 3.98 4.22
CA THR A 29 -0.76 3.60 5.16
C THR A 29 -0.17 2.76 6.29
N LEU A 30 -1.02 2.38 7.26
CA LEU A 30 -0.69 1.33 8.21
C LEU A 30 -0.41 0.01 7.48
N GLY A 31 0.39 -0.83 8.13
CA GLY A 31 0.84 -2.12 7.60
C GLY A 31 -0.30 -3.08 7.30
N LEU A 32 -0.29 -3.67 6.12
CA LEU A 32 -1.28 -4.66 5.69
C LEU A 32 -0.84 -6.10 6.04
N ASN A 33 -0.63 -6.38 7.32
CA ASN A 33 -0.41 -7.77 7.78
C ASN A 33 -1.76 -8.41 8.14
N PRO A 34 -2.17 -9.52 7.49
CA PRO A 34 -3.40 -10.24 7.81
C PRO A 34 -3.53 -10.69 9.27
N GLN A 35 -2.42 -10.92 9.97
CA GLN A 35 -2.42 -11.30 11.39
C GLN A 35 -2.79 -10.13 12.33
N VAL A 36 -2.64 -8.90 11.87
CA VAL A 36 -2.89 -7.67 12.64
C VAL A 36 -4.16 -6.97 12.16
N LEU A 37 -4.44 -7.03 10.85
CA LEU A 37 -5.61 -6.43 10.23
C LEU A 37 -6.94 -7.01 10.70
N THR A 38 -6.97 -8.24 11.24
CA THR A 38 -8.20 -8.85 11.79
C THR A 38 -8.85 -8.02 12.89
N GLU A 39 -8.11 -7.13 13.55
CA GLU A 39 -8.64 -6.25 14.61
C GLU A 39 -9.20 -4.93 14.08
N TYR A 40 -8.82 -4.51 12.87
CA TYR A 40 -9.13 -3.18 12.31
C TYR A 40 -10.14 -3.19 11.16
N ILE A 41 -10.48 -4.37 10.63
CA ILE A 41 -11.58 -4.50 9.68
C ILE A 41 -12.88 -4.45 10.49
N ILE A 42 -13.39 -3.24 10.72
CA ILE A 42 -14.76 -3.01 11.15
C ILE A 42 -15.61 -2.99 9.87
N GLU A 43 -16.65 -3.83 9.86
CA GLU A 43 -17.63 -4.00 8.76
C GLU A 43 -18.46 -2.72 8.50
#